data_AF-A0A1X2GY93-F1
#
_entry.id   AF-A0A1X2GY93-F1
#
_cell.length_a   1.000
_cell.length_b   1.000
_cell.length_c   1.000
_cell.angle_alpha   90.00
_cell.angle_beta   90.00
_cell.angle_gamma   90.00
#
_symmetry.space_group_name_H-M   'P 1'
#
loop_
_entity.id
_entity.type
_entity.pdbx_description
1 polymer ?
#
loop_
_entity_poly.entity_id
_entity_poly.type
_entity_poly.pdbx_seq_one_letter_code
_entity_poly.pdbx_strand_id
1 'polypeptide(L)'
;MDSDKASFIDSRLFKHIALALLLHQDPKITSVYVNTMSSICPTGKVLGELERIKMLFGDAVEMRILGNKDLNRPLTQLASILSSEVSKGNLAVVSKNIRHNLNDILNTVNII
;
A
#
# COMPACT_ATOMS: atom_id res chain seq x y z
N MET A 1 -9.06 3.80 -11.99
CA MET A 1 -8.54 2.44 -12.23
C MET A 1 -7.07 2.28 -11.82
N ASP A 2 -6.33 3.38 -11.57
CA ASP A 2 -4.89 3.32 -11.21
C ASP A 2 -4.60 3.25 -9.70
N SER A 3 -5.53 3.68 -8.83
CA SER A 3 -5.36 3.60 -7.36
C SER A 3 -5.18 2.17 -6.87
N ASP A 4 -5.98 1.24 -7.41
CA ASP A 4 -5.98 -0.16 -6.99
C ASP A 4 -4.64 -0.84 -7.29
N LYS A 5 -4.01 -0.44 -8.40
CA LYS A 5 -2.66 -0.91 -8.77
C LYS A 5 -1.61 -0.36 -7.82
N ALA A 6 -1.64 0.93 -7.48
CA ALA A 6 -0.69 1.53 -6.54
C ALA A 6 -0.76 0.89 -5.15
N SER A 7 -1.96 0.72 -4.60
CA SER A 7 -2.20 0.08 -3.30
C SER A 7 -1.72 -1.37 -3.26
N PHE A 8 -1.83 -2.07 -4.38
CA PHE A 8 -1.33 -3.43 -4.52
C PHE A 8 0.20 -3.51 -4.53
N ILE A 9 0.89 -2.57 -5.20
CA ILE A 9 2.35 -2.48 -5.15
C ILE A 9 2.83 -2.19 -3.72
N ASP A 10 2.19 -1.25 -3.05
CA ASP A 10 2.52 -0.91 -1.67
C ASP A 10 2.32 -2.12 -0.73
N SER A 11 1.21 -2.84 -0.88
CA SER A 11 0.94 -4.09 -0.14
C SER A 11 2.01 -5.16 -0.39
N ARG A 12 2.51 -5.30 -1.63
CA ARG A 12 3.59 -6.23 -1.97
C ARG A 12 4.90 -5.83 -1.31
N LEU A 13 5.20 -4.54 -1.24
CA LEU A 13 6.38 -4.03 -0.52
C LEU A 13 6.31 -4.40 0.96
N PHE A 14 5.18 -4.12 1.62
CA PHE A 14 5.01 -4.46 3.04
C PHE A 14 5.04 -5.96 3.31
N LYS A 15 4.47 -6.78 2.43
CA LYS A 15 4.60 -8.23 2.54
C LYS A 15 6.06 -8.67 2.50
N HIS A 16 6.85 -8.14 1.57
CA HIS A 16 8.28 -8.46 1.45
C HIS A 16 9.06 -8.04 2.70
N ILE A 17 8.82 -6.83 3.21
CA ILE A 17 9.43 -6.33 4.44
C ILE A 17 9.05 -7.21 5.64
N ALA A 18 7.77 -7.53 5.81
CA ALA A 18 7.30 -8.37 6.90
C ALA A 18 7.95 -9.76 6.88
N LEU A 19 8.05 -10.38 5.70
CA LEU A 19 8.74 -11.65 5.55
C LEU A 19 10.22 -11.54 5.90
N ALA A 20 10.91 -10.48 5.47
CA ALA A 20 12.31 -10.28 5.81
C ALA A 20 12.51 -10.13 7.33
N LEU A 21 11.64 -9.37 8.00
CA LEU A 21 11.66 -9.18 9.45
C LEU A 21 11.41 -10.49 10.22
N LEU A 22 10.58 -11.38 9.70
CA LEU A 22 10.23 -12.65 10.35
C LEU A 22 11.30 -13.72 10.13
N LEU A 23 11.97 -13.72 8.98
CA LEU A 23 12.79 -14.84 8.54
C LEU A 23 14.31 -14.59 8.65
N HIS A 24 14.74 -13.34 8.84
CA HIS A 24 16.15 -12.98 8.82
C HIS A 24 16.58 -12.21 10.07
N GLN A 25 17.74 -12.59 10.62
CA GLN A 25 18.35 -11.89 11.77
C GLN A 25 18.84 -10.48 11.41
N ASP A 26 19.21 -10.27 10.14
CA ASP A 26 19.55 -8.97 9.57
C ASP A 26 18.63 -8.66 8.39
N PRO A 27 17.43 -8.12 8.64
CA PRO A 27 16.43 -7.90 7.61
C PRO A 27 16.84 -6.74 6.71
N LYS A 28 16.92 -7.02 5.41
CA LYS A 28 17.31 -6.06 4.37
C LYS A 28 16.29 -6.01 3.26
N ILE A 29 16.27 -4.87 2.56
CA ILE A 29 15.56 -4.69 1.31
C ILE A 29 16.58 -4.44 0.19
N THR A 30 16.32 -4.96 -1.00
CA THR A 30 17.24 -4.85 -2.14
C THR A 30 16.81 -3.75 -3.10
N SER A 31 17.77 -3.08 -3.72
CA SER A 31 17.52 -2.04 -4.71
C SER A 31 16.75 -2.60 -5.91
N VAL A 32 17.07 -3.83 -6.32
CA VAL A 32 16.36 -4.56 -7.39
C VAL A 32 14.87 -4.70 -7.08
N TYR A 33 14.50 -5.07 -5.85
CA TYR A 33 13.10 -5.22 -5.47
C TYR A 33 12.36 -3.88 -5.52
N VAL A 34 12.93 -2.82 -4.96
CA VAL A 34 12.31 -1.49 -4.97
C VAL A 34 12.24 -0.93 -6.39
N ASN A 35 13.28 -1.11 -7.21
CA ASN A 35 13.28 -0.72 -8.63
C ASN A 35 12.17 -1.43 -9.39
N THR A 36 12.00 -2.73 -9.16
CA THR A 36 10.92 -3.51 -9.78
C THR A 36 9.56 -2.94 -9.37
N MET A 37 9.33 -2.72 -8.08
CA MET A 37 8.06 -2.15 -7.58
C MET A 37 7.79 -0.76 -8.15
N SER A 38 8.80 0.12 -8.22
CA SER A 38 8.68 1.46 -8.81
C SER A 38 8.34 1.39 -10.30
N SER A 39 9.01 0.53 -11.07
CA SER A 39 8.79 0.41 -12.52
C SER A 39 7.38 -0.01 -12.92
N ILE A 40 6.69 -0.74 -12.04
CA ILE A 40 5.32 -1.22 -12.25
C ILE A 40 4.28 -0.42 -11.47
N CYS A 41 4.71 0.55 -10.65
CA CYS A 41 3.83 1.41 -9.90
C CYS A 41 3.29 2.52 -10.81
N PRO A 42 1.97 2.71 -10.91
CA PRO A 42 1.43 3.85 -11.64
C PRO A 42 1.82 5.16 -10.95
N THR A 43 1.64 6.29 -11.64
CA THR A 43 1.95 7.61 -11.08
C THR A 43 1.21 7.88 -9.77
N GLY A 44 1.78 8.73 -8.91
CA GLY A 44 1.11 9.21 -7.70
C GLY A 44 1.99 9.11 -6.46
N LYS A 45 1.35 9.16 -5.29
CA LYS A 45 2.05 9.23 -3.99
C LYS A 45 2.89 7.99 -3.70
N VAL A 46 2.39 6.79 -4.02
CA VAL A 46 3.13 5.53 -3.82
C VAL A 46 4.41 5.52 -4.66
N LEU A 47 4.33 5.87 -5.95
CA LEU A 47 5.52 5.99 -6.80
C LEU A 47 6.50 7.03 -6.23
N GLY A 48 6.00 8.19 -5.77
CA GLY A 48 6.84 9.22 -5.16
C GLY A 48 7.65 8.71 -3.96
N GLU A 49 7.04 7.91 -3.08
CA GLU A 49 7.76 7.32 -1.95
C GLU A 49 8.68 6.16 -2.36
N LEU A 50 8.33 5.37 -3.38
CA LEU A 50 9.23 4.36 -3.95
C LEU A 50 10.47 4.99 -4.58
N GLU A 51 10.34 6.11 -5.30
CA GLU A 51 11.49 6.86 -5.82
C GLU A 51 12.36 7.44 -4.70
N ARG A 52 11.76 7.90 -3.59
CA ARG A 52 12.54 8.29 -2.41
C ARG A 52 13.35 7.12 -1.87
N ILE A 53 12.74 5.95 -1.71
CA ILE A 53 13.45 4.75 -1.24
C ILE A 53 14.58 4.38 -2.21
N LYS A 54 14.36 4.47 -3.53
CA LYS A 54 15.40 4.23 -4.55
C LYS A 54 16.59 5.16 -4.38
N MET A 55 16.34 6.46 -4.19
CA MET A 55 17.42 7.44 -3.97
C MET A 55 18.24 7.13 -2.71
N LEU A 56 17.63 6.57 -1.66
CA LEU A 56 18.34 6.21 -0.43
C LEU A 56 19.36 5.08 -0.63
N PHE A 57 19.23 4.26 -1.68
CA PHE A 57 20.24 3.22 -1.96
C PHE A 57 21.57 3.81 -2.42
N GLY A 58 21.57 4.94 -3.15
CA GLY A 58 22.77 5.39 -3.86
C GLY A 58 23.33 4.27 -4.74
N ASP A 59 24.59 3.89 -4.50
CA ASP A 59 25.26 2.78 -5.17
C ASP A 59 25.09 1.41 -4.47
N ALA A 60 24.40 1.37 -3.32
CA ALA A 60 24.24 0.15 -2.54
C ALA A 60 23.21 -0.81 -3.17
N VAL A 61 23.50 -2.12 -3.09
CA VAL A 61 22.58 -3.18 -3.56
C VAL A 61 21.51 -3.50 -2.52
N GLU A 62 21.84 -3.36 -1.24
CA GLU A 62 20.97 -3.72 -0.13
C GLU A 62 21.01 -2.63 0.95
N MET A 63 19.90 -2.52 1.67
CA MET A 63 19.75 -1.59 2.78
C MET A 63 19.11 -2.32 3.95
N ARG A 64 19.71 -2.17 5.14
CA ARG A 64 19.13 -2.68 6.38
C ARG A 64 17.80 -1.98 6.65
N ILE A 65 16.78 -2.75 7.03
CA ILE A 65 15.44 -2.25 7.33
C ILE A 65 15.41 -1.67 8.75
N LEU A 66 15.84 -2.46 9.74
CA LEU A 66 15.78 -2.07 11.15
C LEU A 66 16.89 -1.06 11.50
N GLY A 67 16.54 -0.03 12.26
CA GLY A 67 17.46 1.04 12.66
C GLY A 67 17.77 2.08 11.57
N ASN A 68 17.21 1.93 10.37
CA ASN A 68 17.39 2.88 9.28
C ASN A 68 16.38 4.04 9.36
N LYS A 69 16.84 5.17 9.88
CA LYS A 69 16.00 6.37 10.10
C LYS A 69 15.51 6.99 8.79
N ASP A 70 16.33 6.97 7.75
CA ASP A 70 15.99 7.58 6.46
C ASP A 70 14.94 6.75 5.71
N LEU A 71 15.04 5.42 5.79
CA LEU A 71 14.04 4.49 5.26
C LEU A 71 12.73 4.52 6.04
N ASN A 72 12.78 4.81 7.35
CA ASN A 72 11.59 4.82 8.20
C ASN A 72 10.52 5.83 7.74
N ARG A 73 10.94 7.00 7.26
CA ARG A 73 10.03 8.06 6.80
C ARG A 73 9.18 7.63 5.59
N PRO A 74 9.75 7.23 4.43
CA PRO A 74 8.95 6.80 3.29
C PRO A 74 8.13 5.55 3.59
N LEU A 75 8.64 4.60 4.39
CA LEU A 75 7.84 3.45 4.82
C LEU A 75 6.62 3.85 5.65
N THR A 76 6.76 4.84 6.55
CA THR A 76 5.62 5.34 7.32
C THR A 76 4.57 6.02 6.42
N GLN A 77 5.01 6.75 5.40
CA GLN A 77 4.09 7.40 4.45
C GLN A 77 3.33 6.38 3.61
N LEU A 78 4.03 5.36 3.12
CA LEU A 78 3.42 4.23 2.42
C LEU A 78 2.38 3.51 3.30
N ALA A 79 2.72 3.19 4.55
CA ALA A 79 1.77 2.56 5.48
C ALA A 79 0.51 3.41 5.70
N SER A 80 0.66 4.74 5.79
CA SER A 80 -0.46 5.67 5.93
C SER A 80 -1.36 5.69 4.68
N ILE A 81 -0.75 5.67 3.48
CA ILE A 81 -1.49 5.59 2.21
C ILE A 81 -2.29 4.29 2.15
N LEU A 82 -1.64 3.15 2.39
CA LEU A 82 -2.29 1.84 2.36
C LEU A 82 -3.45 1.77 3.36
N SER A 83 -3.26 2.26 4.59
CA SER A 83 -4.31 2.32 5.61
C SER A 83 -5.53 3.16 5.17
N SER A 84 -5.27 4.32 4.52
CA SER A 84 -6.33 5.15 3.97
C SER A 84 -7.12 4.44 2.87
N GLU A 85 -6.43 3.75 1.96
CA GLU A 85 -7.05 3.03 0.85
C GLU A 85 -7.90 1.84 1.33
N VAL A 86 -7.43 1.09 2.33
CA VAL A 86 -8.24 0.05 2.99
C VAL A 86 -9.48 0.65 3.64
N SER A 87 -9.35 1.78 4.34
CA SER A 87 -10.47 2.45 4.98
C SER A 87 -11.53 2.91 3.97
N LYS A 88 -11.11 3.47 2.84
CA LYS A 88 -12.02 3.84 1.73
C LYS A 88 -12.70 2.62 1.11
N GLY A 89 -11.95 1.54 0.89
CA GLY A 89 -12.50 0.28 0.38
C GLY A 89 -13.60 -0.27 1.27
N ASN A 90 -13.36 -0.32 2.59
CA ASN A 90 -14.35 -0.77 3.57
C ASN A 90 -15.60 0.13 3.58
N LEU A 91 -15.42 1.45 3.55
CA LEU A 91 -16.53 2.40 3.50
C LEU A 91 -17.39 2.19 2.23
N ALA A 92 -16.76 1.97 1.08
CA ALA A 92 -17.48 1.75 -0.18
C ALA A 92 -18.39 0.50 -0.12
N VAL A 93 -17.93 -0.56 0.52
CA VAL A 93 -18.73 -1.78 0.76
C VAL A 93 -19.91 -1.49 1.68
N VAL A 94 -19.67 -0.80 2.80
CA VAL A 94 -20.74 -0.41 3.74
C VAL A 94 -21.78 0.47 3.05
N SER A 95 -21.36 1.50 2.30
CA SER A 95 -22.26 2.38 1.56
C SER A 95 -23.04 1.66 0.46
N LYS A 96 -22.48 0.61 -0.16
CA LYS A 96 -23.21 -0.24 -1.11
C LYS A 96 -24.31 -1.02 -0.40
N ASN A 97 -24.01 -1.63 0.74
CA ASN A 97 -24.98 -2.42 1.51
C ASN A 97 -26.12 -1.56 2.06
N ILE A 98 -25.83 -0.37 2.58
CA ILE A 98 -26.85 0.58 3.03
C ILE A 98 -27.80 0.96 1.89
N ARG A 99 -27.26 1.29 0.71
CA ARG A 99 -28.08 1.64 -0.47
C ARG A 99 -28.95 0.48 -0.93
N HIS A 100 -28.42 -0.74 -0.92
CA HIS A 100 -29.19 -1.93 -1.28
C HIS A 100 -30.37 -2.14 -0.32
N ASN A 101 -30.11 -2.12 0.99
CA ASN A 101 -31.17 -2.30 2.00
C ASN A 101 -32.23 -1.21 1.95
N LEU A 102 -31.84 0.05 1.73
CA LEU A 102 -32.79 1.16 1.58
C LEU A 102 -33.69 0.96 0.36
N ASN A 103 -33.14 0.53 -0.77
CA ASN A 103 -33.93 0.25 -1.96
C ASN A 103 -34.89 -0.92 -1.75
N ASP A 104 -34.46 -1.97 -1.06
CA ASP A 104 -35.32 -3.11 -0.74
C ASP A 104 -36.49 -2.70 0.17
N ILE A 105 -36.22 -1.85 1.17
CA ILE A 105 -37.27 -1.28 2.04
C ILE A 105 -38.24 -0.42 1.22
N LEU A 106 -37.73 0.50 0.40
CA LEU A 106 -38.58 1.38 -0.43
C LEU A 106 -39.45 0.60 -1.41
N ASN A 107 -38.90 -0.45 -2.02
CA ASN A 107 -39.64 -1.33 -2.92
C ASN A 107 -40.69 -2.18 -2.18
N THR A 108 -40.41 -2.58 -0.94
CA THR A 108 -41.37 -3.32 -0.11
C THR A 108 -42.53 -2.43 0.36
N VAL A 109 -42.24 -1.17 0.67
CA VAL A 109 -43.26 -0.20 1.16
C VAL A 109 -44.17 0.31 0.03
N ASN A 110 -43.68 0.37 -1.22
CA ASN A 110 -44.47 0.78 -2.39
C ASN A 110 -45.40 -0.31 -2.97
N ILE A 111 -45.56 -1.46 -2.29
CA ILE A 111 -46.45 -2.58 -2.70
C ILE A 111 -47.77 -2.59 -1.89
N ILE A 112 -48.16 -1.49 -1.24
CA ILE A 112 -49.47 -1.34 -0.57
C ILE A 112 -50.30 -0.24 -1.25
#